data_AF-A0A2I0SD70-F1
#
_entry.id   AF-A0A2I0SD70-F1
#
_cell.length_a   1.000
_cell.length_b   1.000
_cell.length_c   1.000
_cell.angle_alpha   90.00
_cell.angle_beta   90.00
_cell.angle_gamma   90.00
#
_symmetry.space_group_name_H-M   'P 1'
#
loop_
_entity.id
_entity.type
_entity.pdbx_description
1 polymer ?
#
loop_
_entity_poly.entity_id
_entity_poly.type
_entity_poly.pdbx_seq_one_letter_code
_entity_poly.pdbx_strand_id
1 'polypeptide(L)'
;GGGVPAWSSEFDDWGHRALEAGDVDALLDFERKSPAGRLAHPRTEHFAPLFVTMGAADASGELDGQRSVIDGFWLGMAKRSVQFG
;
A
#
# COMPACT_ATOMS: atom_id res chain seq x y z
N GLY A 1 -13.66 -18.32 13.19
CA GLY A 1 -12.62 -17.33 12.89
C GLY A 1 -12.30 -17.45 11.43
N GLY A 2 -12.80 -16.52 10.60
CA GLY A 2 -12.46 -16.51 9.18
C GLY A 2 -11.05 -15.96 9.02
N GLY A 3 -10.22 -16.65 8.24
CA GLY A 3 -8.87 -16.18 7.91
C GLY A 3 -8.89 -14.87 7.13
N VAL A 4 -7.71 -14.32 6.86
CA VAL A 4 -7.56 -13.15 5.99
C VAL A 4 -8.11 -13.51 4.60
N PRO A 5 -9.04 -12.74 4.04
CA PRO A 5 -9.52 -12.98 2.68
C PRO A 5 -8.37 -12.86 1.67
N ALA A 6 -8.35 -13.73 0.66
CA ALA A 6 -7.28 -13.76 -0.35
C ALA A 6 -7.07 -12.39 -1.01
N TRP A 7 -8.15 -11.70 -1.38
CA TRP A 7 -8.09 -10.37 -1.98
C TRP A 7 -7.39 -9.33 -1.09
N SER A 8 -7.47 -9.47 0.23
CA SER A 8 -6.85 -8.54 1.18
C SER A 8 -5.36 -8.84 1.33
N SER A 9 -5.01 -10.11 1.49
CA SER A 9 -3.60 -10.52 1.57
C SER A 9 -2.84 -10.30 0.27
N GLU A 10 -3.48 -10.54 -0.88
CA GLU A 10 -2.87 -10.33 -2.20
C GLU A 10 -2.64 -8.84 -2.48
N PHE A 11 -3.59 -7.98 -2.11
CA PHE A 11 -3.43 -6.53 -2.27
C PHE A 11 -2.32 -5.98 -1.35
N ASP A 12 -2.26 -6.42 -0.09
CA ASP A 12 -1.22 -6.01 0.85
C ASP A 12 0.18 -6.46 0.40
N ASP A 13 0.33 -7.71 -0.06
CA ASP A 13 1.59 -8.23 -0.61
C ASP A 13 2.03 -7.45 -1.85
N TRP A 14 1.10 -7.21 -2.79
CA TRP A 14 1.39 -6.41 -3.97
C TRP A 14 1.84 -4.99 -3.60
N GLY A 15 1.14 -4.33 -2.68
CA GLY A 15 1.47 -2.98 -2.23
C GLY A 15 2.85 -2.92 -1.59
N HIS A 16 3.19 -3.92 -0.76
CA HIS A 16 4.51 -4.04 -0.17
C HIS A 16 5.62 -4.15 -1.22
N ARG A 17 5.46 -5.04 -2.21
CA ARG A 17 6.46 -5.21 -3.27
C ARG A 17 6.58 -4.00 -4.18
N ALA A 18 5.47 -3.35 -4.50
CA ALA A 18 5.47 -2.13 -5.31
C ALA A 18 6.20 -0.98 -4.59
N LEU A 19 5.98 -0.84 -3.28
CA LEU A 19 6.71 0.08 -2.43
C LEU A 19 8.21 -0.25 -2.39
N GLU A 20 8.59 -1.51 -2.12
CA GLU A 20 10.02 -1.91 -2.09
C GLU A 20 10.73 -1.70 -3.43
N ALA A 21 10.03 -1.87 -4.54
CA ALA A 21 10.56 -1.66 -5.88
C ALA A 21 10.61 -0.18 -6.29
N GLY A 22 10.04 0.74 -5.50
CA GLY A 22 9.86 2.14 -5.90
C GLY A 22 8.95 2.30 -7.13
N ASP A 23 8.02 1.38 -7.35
CA ASP A 23 7.13 1.36 -8.52
C ASP A 23 5.95 2.33 -8.33
N VAL A 24 6.27 3.63 -8.39
CA VAL A 24 5.29 4.72 -8.23
C VAL A 24 4.18 4.63 -9.28
N ASP A 25 4.51 4.23 -10.51
CA ASP A 25 3.54 4.04 -11.58
C ASP A 25 2.55 2.90 -11.27
N ALA A 26 2.99 1.83 -10.62
CA ALA A 26 2.10 0.77 -10.16
C ALA A 26 1.19 1.23 -9.03
N LEU A 27 1.75 1.96 -8.06
CA LEU A 27 1.01 2.49 -6.92
C LEU A 27 -0.07 3.48 -7.35
N LEU A 28 0.23 4.38 -8.29
CA LEU A 28 -0.73 5.37 -8.81
C LEU A 28 -1.87 4.73 -9.61
N ASP A 29 -1.62 3.60 -10.29
CA ASP A 29 -2.62 2.84 -11.05
C ASP A 29 -3.03 1.54 -10.34
N PHE A 30 -3.10 1.58 -9.00
CA PHE A 30 -3.39 0.40 -8.18
C PHE A 30 -4.70 -0.27 -8.57
N GLU A 31 -5.73 0.47 -8.98
CA GLU A 31 -7.02 -0.11 -9.35
C GLU A 31 -6.92 -1.14 -10.48
N ARG A 32 -5.95 -0.95 -11.39
CA ARG A 32 -5.75 -1.80 -12.56
C ARG A 32 -4.56 -2.75 -12.41
N LYS A 33 -3.51 -2.30 -11.72
CA LYS A 33 -2.24 -3.03 -11.62
C LYS A 33 -2.13 -3.91 -10.37
N SER A 34 -2.97 -3.70 -9.37
CA SER A 34 -3.03 -4.58 -8.19
C SER A 34 -4.03 -5.72 -8.35
N PRO A 35 -3.80 -6.86 -7.68
CA PRO A 35 -4.83 -7.86 -7.51
C PRO A 35 -5.97 -7.27 -6.66
N ALA A 36 -7.19 -7.35 -7.18
CA ALA A 36 -8.40 -6.96 -6.48
C ALA A 36 -8.43 -5.49 -5.99
N GLY A 37 -7.71 -4.55 -6.62
CA GLY A 37 -7.60 -3.16 -6.17
C GLY A 37 -8.93 -2.45 -5.93
N ARG A 38 -9.91 -2.64 -6.83
CA ARG A 38 -11.27 -2.09 -6.66
C ARG A 38 -12.09 -2.76 -5.56
N LEU A 39 -11.76 -4.00 -5.19
CA LEU A 39 -12.39 -4.70 -4.08
C LEU A 39 -11.75 -4.29 -2.74
N ALA A 40 -10.42 -4.17 -2.71
CA ALA A 40 -9.68 -3.70 -1.54
C ALA A 40 -9.99 -2.22 -1.22
N HIS A 41 -10.16 -1.41 -2.26
CA HIS A 41 -10.46 0.01 -2.17
C HIS A 41 -11.59 0.39 -3.13
N PRO A 42 -12.87 0.18 -2.75
CA PRO A 42 -14.02 0.58 -3.57
C PRO A 42 -14.11 2.09 -3.81
N ARG A 43 -13.48 2.87 -2.94
CA ARG A 43 -13.22 4.30 -3.08
C ARG A 43 -11.74 4.54 -2.82
N THR A 44 -11.15 5.49 -3.55
CA THR A 44 -9.71 5.80 -3.48
C THR A 44 -9.29 6.45 -2.16
N GLU A 45 -10.25 6.93 -1.35
CA GLU A 45 -9.99 7.77 -0.16
C GLU A 45 -9.11 7.11 0.92
N HIS A 46 -9.14 5.78 1.05
CA HIS A 46 -8.34 5.07 2.06
C HIS A 46 -6.91 4.81 1.60
N PHE A 47 -6.67 4.82 0.28
CA PHE A 47 -5.34 4.65 -0.31
C PHE A 47 -4.66 6.00 -0.56
N ALA A 48 -5.45 7.06 -0.79
CA ALA A 48 -4.97 8.40 -1.10
C ALA A 48 -3.92 8.98 -0.13
N PRO A 49 -4.00 8.77 1.21
CA PRO A 49 -2.99 9.27 2.14
C PRO A 49 -1.56 8.78 1.84
N LEU A 50 -1.41 7.57 1.29
CA LEU A 50 -0.10 7.04 0.89
C LEU A 50 0.59 7.95 -0.13
N PHE A 51 -0.16 8.44 -1.14
CA PHE A 51 0.39 9.32 -2.17
C PHE A 51 0.81 10.68 -1.61
N VAL A 52 0.09 11.19 -0.60
CA VAL A 52 0.47 12.44 0.07
C VAL A 52 1.80 12.27 0.80
N THR A 53 1.96 11.17 1.55
CA THR A 53 3.21 10.88 2.26
C THR A 53 4.37 10.64 1.29
N MET A 54 4.16 9.88 0.21
CA MET A 54 5.17 9.66 -0.82
C MET A 54 5.60 10.97 -1.50
N GLY A 55 4.65 11.86 -1.85
CA GLY A 55 4.99 13.15 -2.45
C GLY A 55 5.78 14.07 -1.51
N ALA A 56 5.51 14.02 -0.20
CA ALA A 56 6.30 14.75 0.79
C ALA A 56 7.72 14.19 0.91
N ALA A 57 7.88 12.87 0.91
CA ALA A 57 9.19 12.20 0.95
C ALA A 57 10.02 12.44 -0.31
N ASP A 58 9.39 12.44 -1.48
CA ASP A 58 10.04 12.77 -2.75
C ASP A 58 10.58 14.22 -2.73
N ALA A 59 9.77 15.16 -2.23
CA ALA A 59 10.18 16.56 -2.10
C ALA A 59 11.35 16.77 -1.12
N SER A 60 11.55 15.88 -0.13
CA SER A 60 12.69 15.89 0.79
C SER A 60 13.88 15.02 0.33
N GLY A 61 13.75 14.26 -0.76
CA GLY A 61 14.77 13.32 -1.23
C GLY A 61 14.89 12.06 -0.37
N GLU A 62 13.82 11.70 0.34
CA GLU A 62 13.77 10.60 1.31
C GLU A 62 12.91 9.41 0.83
N LEU A 63 12.46 9.43 -0.43
CA LEU A 63 11.57 8.41 -0.99
C LEU A 63 12.19 7.00 -0.94
N ASP A 64 13.49 6.89 -1.19
CA ASP A 64 14.25 5.63 -1.17
C ASP A 64 14.44 5.07 0.26
N GLY A 65 14.21 5.89 1.29
CA GLY A 65 14.38 5.53 2.70
C GLY A 65 13.19 4.79 3.32
N GLN A 66 12.28 4.26 2.50
CA GLN A 66 11.03 3.73 3.01
C GLN A 66 11.18 2.45 3.84
N ARG A 67 10.39 2.33 4.90
CA ARG A 67 10.35 1.15 5.78
C ARG A 67 8.93 0.85 6.24
N SER A 68 8.63 -0.44 6.42
CA SER A 68 7.37 -0.91 6.98
C SER A 68 7.64 -1.76 8.20
N VAL A 69 7.44 -1.19 9.39
CA VAL A 69 7.71 -1.85 10.69
C VAL A 69 6.46 -2.43 11.34
N ILE A 70 5.28 -2.03 10.86
CA ILE A 70 3.98 -2.55 11.32
C ILE A 70 3.29 -3.13 10.11
N ASP A 71 2.91 -4.41 10.20
CA ASP A 71 2.17 -5.15 9.19
C ASP A 71 1.11 -6.08 9.83
N GLY A 72 0.56 -6.97 9.00
CA GLY A 72 -0.45 -7.94 9.39
C GLY A 72 -1.88 -7.43 9.27
N PHE A 73 -2.82 -8.22 9.81
CA PHE A 73 -4.24 -8.03 9.56
C PHE A 73 -5.05 -7.94 10.85
N TRP A 74 -6.13 -7.18 10.82
CA TRP A 74 -7.14 -7.14 11.88
C TRP A 74 -8.53 -7.22 11.26
N LEU A 75 -9.31 -8.23 11.67
CA LEU A 75 -10.61 -8.57 11.07
C LEU A 75 -10.55 -8.69 9.52
N GLY A 76 -9.44 -9.18 8.98
CA GLY A 76 -9.22 -9.33 7.55
C GLY A 76 -8.76 -8.06 6.82
N MET A 77 -8.57 -6.95 7.52
CA MET A 77 -8.08 -5.67 6.96
C MET A 77 -6.58 -5.50 7.22
N ALA A 78 -5.83 -5.07 6.20
CA ALA A 78 -4.39 -4.80 6.34
C ALA A 78 -4.13 -3.63 7.31
N LYS A 79 -3.05 -3.72 8.09
CA LYS A 79 -2.59 -2.69 9.04
C LYS A 79 -1.23 -2.09 8.66
N ARG A 80 -0.78 -2.35 7.44
CA ARG A 80 0.56 -1.96 7.00
C ARG A 80 0.77 -0.46 7.18
N SER A 81 1.84 -0.12 7.90
CA SER A 81 2.28 1.26 8.07
C SER A 81 3.58 1.45 7.32
N VAL A 82 3.69 2.58 6.61
CA VAL A 82 4.86 2.96 5.82
C VAL A 82 5.43 4.23 6.42
N GLN A 83 6.74 4.26 6.60
CA GLN A 83 7.49 5.45 7.00
C GLN A 83 8.53 5.75 5.92
N PHE A 84 8.71 7.03 5.60
CA PHE A 84 9.79 7.55 4.78
C PHE A 84 10.73 8.39 5.66
N GLY A 85 12.02 8.42 5.33
CA GLY A 85 13.09 9.04 6.14
C GLY A 85 13.74 8.08 7.14
#